data_AF-A0AA41VUA8-F1
#
_entry.id   AF-A0AA41VUA8-F1
#
_cell.length_a   1.000
_cell.length_b   1.000
_cell.length_c   1.000
_cell.angle_alpha   90.00
_cell.angle_beta   90.00
_cell.angle_gamma   90.00
#
_symmetry.space_group_name_H-M   'P 1'
#
loop_
_entity.id
_entity.type
_entity.pdbx_description
1 polymer ?
#
loop_
_entity_poly.entity_id
_entity_poly.type
_entity_poly.pdbx_seq_one_letter_code
_entity_poly.pdbx_strand_id
1 'polypeptide(L)'
;MAKTRSSNSKTRLAANPKKRSAMETSPSSSPSPAAKKPVLLIPKQSQSPPPSTPPPPPGLTLLLKKSPSTPPGFEKKPPPVPLKSSSLSSALCPQLNLLYDQIFTALPQVPHFNPLSKYSENIREGIKQGYDIAFVKLVERFQNFADPATFLAEVEDLNREFKEFEEVGYDLTKVKERFNLLKLRAEQEKEWKDV
;
A
#
# COMPACT_ATOMS: atom_id res chain seq x y z
N MET A 1 44.02 11.78 38.02
CA MET A 1 44.91 11.78 36.83
C MET A 1 44.62 10.53 36.01
N ALA A 2 43.90 10.64 34.89
CA ALA A 2 43.67 9.53 33.96
C ALA A 2 43.76 10.05 32.53
N LYS A 3 44.65 9.45 31.75
CA LYS A 3 45.06 9.88 30.40
C LYS A 3 44.03 9.46 29.35
N THR A 4 43.58 10.44 28.58
CA THR A 4 42.93 10.34 27.27
C THR A 4 43.82 9.63 26.25
N ARG A 5 43.25 8.70 25.46
CA ARG A 5 43.86 8.21 24.22
C ARG A 5 42.98 8.57 23.03
N SER A 6 43.47 9.57 22.31
CA SER A 6 43.07 9.99 20.98
C SER A 6 43.56 8.96 19.95
N SER A 7 42.76 8.69 18.92
CA SER A 7 43.23 8.03 17.71
C SER A 7 42.52 8.61 16.50
N ASN A 8 43.30 9.43 15.78
CA ASN A 8 43.04 9.94 14.45
C ASN A 8 43.33 8.86 13.40
N SER A 9 42.46 8.74 12.40
CA SER A 9 42.78 8.11 11.10
C SER A 9 41.95 8.84 10.04
N LYS A 10 42.51 9.86 9.40
CA LYS A 10 43.39 9.84 8.21
C LYS A 10 42.61 9.66 6.90
N THR A 11 42.27 10.84 6.38
CA THR A 11 41.98 11.29 5.01
C THR A 11 42.51 10.42 3.88
N ARG A 12 41.66 10.15 2.88
CA ARG A 12 42.08 9.92 1.49
C ARG A 12 41.18 10.73 0.55
N LEU A 13 41.73 11.85 0.08
CA LEU A 13 41.35 12.47 -1.20
C LEU A 13 41.74 11.51 -2.33
N ALA A 14 40.83 11.27 -3.27
CA ALA A 14 41.18 10.80 -4.61
C ALA A 14 40.56 11.77 -5.62
N ALA A 15 41.46 12.43 -6.34
CA ALA A 15 41.18 13.42 -7.35
C ALA A 15 40.63 12.78 -8.64
N ASN A 16 39.66 13.48 -9.24
CA ASN A 16 39.24 13.36 -10.63
C ASN A 16 40.14 14.26 -11.48
N PRO A 17 40.67 13.81 -12.64
CA PRO A 17 40.52 14.65 -13.84
C PRO A 17 40.58 13.91 -15.21
N LYS A 18 39.64 14.21 -16.10
CA LYS A 18 39.80 14.46 -17.57
C LYS A 18 38.40 14.59 -18.19
N LYS A 19 37.89 15.74 -18.68
CA LYS A 19 38.33 16.78 -19.64
C LYS A 19 38.54 16.30 -21.09
N ARG A 20 37.82 17.01 -21.99
CA ARG A 20 37.85 17.09 -23.48
C ARG A 20 36.87 16.16 -24.19
N SER A 21 36.13 16.53 -25.24
CA SER A 21 35.91 17.77 -26.02
C SER A 21 34.70 17.43 -26.93
N ALA A 22 33.66 18.26 -27.00
CA ALA A 22 33.41 19.30 -28.02
C ALA A 22 32.65 18.82 -29.29
N MET A 23 31.90 19.77 -29.85
CA MET A 23 31.07 19.83 -31.09
C MET A 23 29.56 19.65 -30.83
N GLU A 24 28.81 20.75 -30.67
CA GLU A 24 28.18 21.57 -31.74
C GLU A 24 27.33 20.69 -32.68
N THR A 25 26.01 20.80 -32.72
CA THR A 25 25.23 21.94 -33.21
C THR A 25 23.74 21.74 -32.86
N SER A 26 23.04 22.82 -32.49
CA SER A 26 21.57 22.97 -32.59
C SER A 26 21.27 23.86 -33.81
N PRO A 27 20.02 24.25 -34.15
CA PRO A 27 18.69 23.69 -33.90
C PRO A 27 17.88 23.52 -35.22
N SER A 28 16.76 22.80 -35.24
CA SER A 28 15.74 23.03 -36.29
C SER A 28 14.34 22.60 -35.89
N SER A 29 13.53 23.61 -35.59
CA SER A 29 12.08 23.76 -35.77
C SER A 29 11.23 22.52 -36.08
N SER A 30 10.34 22.18 -35.15
CA SER A 30 8.96 21.83 -35.48
C SER A 30 8.11 23.12 -35.43
N PRO A 31 7.05 23.25 -36.25
CA PRO A 31 5.75 22.86 -35.69
C PRO A 31 4.73 22.30 -36.71
N SER A 32 3.75 21.62 -36.12
CA SER A 32 2.34 21.57 -36.53
C SER A 32 1.86 20.33 -37.32
N PRO A 33 1.19 19.39 -36.64
CA PRO A 33 0.15 18.58 -37.26
C PRO A 33 -1.21 19.26 -37.09
N ALA A 34 -1.86 19.52 -38.23
CA ALA A 34 -3.21 20.03 -38.31
C ALA A 34 -4.21 19.11 -37.59
N ALA A 35 -4.93 19.66 -36.62
CA ALA A 35 -6.08 19.06 -36.00
C ALA A 35 -7.21 18.87 -37.03
N LYS A 36 -7.47 17.61 -37.41
CA LYS A 36 -8.75 17.22 -38.05
C LYS A 36 -9.55 16.41 -37.03
N LYS A 37 -10.66 17.00 -36.61
CA LYS A 37 -11.65 16.47 -35.68
C LYS A 37 -12.21 15.13 -36.19
N PRO A 38 -12.20 14.05 -35.41
CA PRO A 38 -13.08 12.92 -35.69
C PRO A 38 -14.48 13.26 -35.19
N VAL A 39 -15.43 13.31 -36.12
CA VAL A 39 -16.87 13.31 -35.82
C VAL A 39 -17.22 11.92 -35.29
N LEU A 40 -17.42 11.81 -33.97
CA LEU A 40 -17.89 10.60 -33.33
C LEU A 40 -19.41 10.52 -33.53
N LEU A 41 -19.82 9.81 -34.60
CA LEU A 41 -21.18 9.33 -34.78
C LEU A 41 -21.52 8.41 -33.60
N ILE A 42 -22.44 8.85 -32.76
CA ILE A 42 -23.04 8.07 -31.67
C ILE A 42 -23.94 7.00 -32.30
N PRO A 43 -23.63 5.70 -32.21
CA PRO A 43 -24.59 4.66 -32.54
C PRO A 43 -25.65 4.62 -31.44
N LYS A 44 -26.93 4.73 -31.81
CA LYS A 44 -28.06 4.44 -30.93
C LYS A 44 -27.85 3.07 -30.28
N GLN A 45 -27.64 3.05 -28.97
CA GLN A 45 -27.75 1.83 -28.17
C GLN A 45 -29.20 1.31 -28.26
N SER A 46 -29.35 0.17 -28.91
CA SER A 46 -30.54 -0.67 -28.83
C SER A 46 -30.62 -1.24 -27.42
N GLN A 47 -31.67 -0.87 -26.67
CA GLN A 47 -31.95 -1.43 -25.36
C GLN A 47 -32.38 -2.88 -25.51
N SER A 48 -31.51 -3.81 -25.11
CA SER A 48 -31.89 -5.19 -24.84
C SER A 48 -32.62 -5.26 -23.48
N PRO A 49 -33.68 -6.07 -23.36
CA PRO A 49 -34.46 -6.20 -22.13
C PRO A 49 -33.67 -6.94 -21.04
N PRO A 50 -34.00 -6.71 -19.74
CA PRO A 50 -33.30 -7.33 -18.62
C PRO A 50 -33.55 -8.85 -18.57
N PRO A 51 -32.59 -9.64 -18.04
CA PRO A 51 -32.77 -11.07 -17.85
C PRO A 51 -33.79 -11.35 -16.74
N SER A 52 -34.77 -12.19 -17.07
CA SER A 52 -35.76 -12.73 -16.14
C SER A 52 -35.08 -13.45 -14.98
N THR A 53 -35.36 -12.99 -13.76
CA THR A 53 -35.00 -13.64 -12.51
C THR A 53 -35.83 -14.93 -12.35
N PRO A 54 -35.22 -16.09 -12.03
CA PRO A 54 -35.99 -17.27 -11.66
C PRO A 54 -36.60 -17.10 -10.25
N PRO A 55 -37.80 -17.67 -10.00
CA PRO A 55 -38.47 -17.58 -8.71
C PRO A 55 -37.70 -18.37 -7.62
N PRO A 56 -37.81 -17.96 -6.34
CA PRO A 56 -37.23 -18.71 -5.23
C PRO A 56 -37.98 -20.03 -5.00
N PRO A 57 -37.28 -21.10 -4.58
CA PRO A 57 -37.92 -22.37 -4.24
C PRO A 57 -38.78 -22.22 -2.95
N PRO A 58 -39.94 -22.89 -2.88
CA PRO A 58 -40.80 -22.90 -1.70
C PRO A 58 -40.15 -23.70 -0.56
N GLY A 59 -40.40 -23.23 0.67
CA GLY A 59 -39.74 -23.64 1.88
C GLY A 59 -39.85 -25.12 2.25
N LEU A 60 -38.83 -25.57 3.01
CA LEU A 60 -38.88 -26.78 3.79
C LEU A 60 -38.84 -26.43 5.28
N THR A 61 -40.05 -26.37 5.81
CA THR A 61 -40.54 -26.78 7.13
C THR A 61 -39.50 -27.22 8.18
N LEU A 62 -39.52 -26.48 9.29
CA LEU A 62 -39.11 -26.86 10.64
C LEU A 62 -39.46 -28.33 10.96
N LEU A 63 -38.46 -29.17 11.17
CA LEU A 63 -38.62 -30.45 11.87
C LEU A 63 -37.99 -30.37 13.26
N LEU A 64 -38.81 -29.90 14.19
CA LEU A 64 -38.59 -29.96 15.64
C LEU A 64 -38.70 -31.43 16.09
N LYS A 65 -37.57 -32.10 16.35
CA LYS A 65 -37.55 -33.40 17.03
C LYS A 65 -37.04 -33.24 18.47
N LYS A 66 -37.92 -33.62 19.38
CA LYS A 66 -37.79 -33.68 20.83
C LYS A 66 -37.12 -35.00 21.24
N SER A 67 -36.08 -34.90 22.09
CA SER A 67 -35.51 -35.77 23.15
C SER A 67 -35.95 -37.25 23.29
N PRO A 68 -35.12 -38.20 23.81
CA PRO A 68 -34.61 -38.15 25.21
C PRO A 68 -33.30 -38.90 25.59
N SER A 69 -32.96 -38.72 26.88
CA SER A 69 -32.25 -39.58 27.84
C SER A 69 -30.73 -39.72 27.80
N THR A 70 -30.15 -39.22 28.89
CA THR A 70 -28.82 -39.42 29.48
C THR A 70 -28.52 -40.87 29.88
N PRO A 71 -27.24 -41.28 29.84
CA PRO A 71 -26.66 -42.15 30.87
C PRO A 71 -25.46 -41.49 31.59
N PRO A 72 -25.17 -41.87 32.86
CA PRO A 72 -24.12 -41.28 33.67
C PRO A 72 -22.80 -42.04 33.47
N GLY A 73 -21.70 -41.33 33.19
CA GLY A 73 -20.38 -41.97 33.18
C GLY A 73 -19.28 -41.11 32.59
N PHE A 74 -18.40 -40.61 33.47
CA PHE A 74 -16.99 -40.29 33.25
C PHE A 74 -16.57 -39.61 31.93
N GLU A 75 -16.41 -38.29 31.98
CA GLU A 75 -15.12 -37.62 31.72
C GLU A 75 -15.31 -36.11 31.88
N LYS A 76 -14.54 -35.49 32.80
CA LYS A 76 -14.42 -34.03 32.86
C LYS A 76 -13.57 -33.57 31.67
N LYS A 77 -14.17 -33.54 30.48
CA LYS A 77 -13.61 -32.82 29.34
C LYS A 77 -13.74 -31.32 29.66
N PRO A 78 -12.63 -30.55 29.73
CA PRO A 78 -12.74 -29.11 29.91
C PRO A 78 -13.57 -28.53 28.75
N PRO A 79 -14.43 -27.54 29.02
CA PRO A 79 -15.23 -26.91 27.98
C PRO A 79 -14.29 -26.39 26.88
N PRO A 80 -14.69 -26.45 25.60
CA PRO A 80 -13.97 -25.76 24.55
C PRO A 80 -14.00 -24.28 24.91
N VAL A 81 -12.87 -23.76 25.38
CA VAL A 81 -12.67 -22.32 25.52
C VAL A 81 -13.04 -21.72 24.16
N PRO A 82 -13.96 -20.73 24.12
CA PRO A 82 -14.11 -19.95 22.92
C PRO A 82 -12.71 -19.39 22.63
N LEU A 83 -12.12 -19.75 21.49
CA LEU A 83 -11.08 -18.93 20.90
C LEU A 83 -11.75 -17.59 20.64
N LYS A 84 -11.71 -16.73 21.67
CA LYS A 84 -11.89 -15.30 21.51
C LYS A 84 -10.95 -14.97 20.36
N SER A 85 -11.53 -14.45 19.29
CA SER A 85 -10.81 -13.75 18.25
C SER A 85 -9.90 -12.76 18.97
N SER A 86 -8.65 -13.19 19.22
CA SER A 86 -7.66 -12.36 19.87
C SER A 86 -7.60 -11.13 19.01
N SER A 87 -8.03 -10.01 19.56
CA SER A 87 -7.78 -8.71 18.97
C SER A 87 -6.26 -8.62 18.85
N LEU A 88 -5.77 -8.85 17.63
CA LEU A 88 -4.35 -9.01 17.30
C LEU A 88 -3.54 -7.73 17.53
N SER A 89 -4.21 -6.65 17.95
CA SER A 89 -3.58 -5.43 18.46
C SER A 89 -2.73 -5.68 19.70
N SER A 90 -2.91 -6.77 20.45
CA SER A 90 -2.08 -7.01 21.64
C SER A 90 -0.58 -7.24 21.36
N ALA A 91 -0.16 -7.54 20.12
CA ALA A 91 1.22 -7.94 19.81
C ALA A 91 2.11 -6.80 19.29
N LEU A 92 1.54 -5.66 18.88
CA LEU A 92 2.33 -4.50 18.46
C LEU A 92 2.67 -3.61 19.65
N CYS A 93 3.72 -2.80 19.50
CA CYS A 93 3.97 -1.70 20.44
C CYS A 93 2.71 -0.83 20.55
N PRO A 94 2.30 -0.37 21.75
CA PRO A 94 1.07 0.42 21.92
C PRO A 94 0.94 1.61 20.95
N GLN A 95 2.06 2.26 20.63
CA GLN A 95 2.10 3.36 19.67
C GLN A 95 1.76 2.91 18.24
N LEU A 96 2.28 1.76 17.83
CA LEU A 96 2.04 1.22 16.49
C LEU A 96 0.59 0.76 16.33
N ASN A 97 -0.02 0.20 17.39
CA ASN A 97 -1.45 -0.14 17.38
C ASN A 97 -2.33 1.09 17.18
N LEU A 98 -2.07 2.16 17.94
CA LEU A 98 -2.86 3.37 17.84
C LEU A 98 -2.78 3.96 16.43
N LEU A 99 -1.60 3.96 15.83
CA LEU A 99 -1.40 4.42 14.46
C LEU A 99 -2.09 3.49 13.44
N TYR A 100 -1.99 2.18 13.63
CA TYR A 100 -2.68 1.18 12.82
C TYR A 100 -4.19 1.45 12.82
N ASP A 101 -4.81 1.53 14.01
CA ASP A 101 -6.24 1.76 14.15
C ASP A 101 -6.68 3.08 13.53
N GLN A 102 -5.90 4.16 13.74
CA GLN A 102 -6.17 5.46 13.13
C GLN A 102 -6.14 5.40 11.60
N ILE A 103 -5.12 4.77 11.02
CA ILE A 103 -4.94 4.71 9.57
C ILE A 103 -6.02 3.85 8.93
N PHE A 104 -6.29 2.65 9.44
CA PHE A 104 -7.29 1.77 8.84
C PHE A 104 -8.73 2.25 9.09
N THR A 105 -8.96 3.09 10.10
CA THR A 105 -10.23 3.82 10.26
C THR A 105 -10.39 4.93 9.21
N ALA A 106 -9.34 5.70 8.94
CA ALA A 106 -9.38 6.81 7.99
C ALA A 106 -9.29 6.37 6.52
N LEU A 107 -8.57 5.28 6.27
CA LEU A 107 -8.27 4.67 4.98
C LEU A 107 -8.60 3.17 5.04
N PRO A 108 -9.89 2.77 5.05
CA PRO A 108 -10.26 1.36 5.02
C PRO A 108 -9.65 0.66 3.80
N GLN A 109 -9.02 -0.49 4.01
CA GLN A 109 -8.38 -1.29 2.97
C GLN A 109 -9.00 -2.67 2.89
N VAL A 110 -9.07 -3.23 1.67
CA VAL A 110 -9.47 -4.63 1.44
C VAL A 110 -8.51 -5.26 0.41
N PRO A 111 -7.23 -5.50 0.77
CA PRO A 111 -6.27 -6.05 -0.18
C PRO A 111 -6.60 -7.49 -0.53
N HIS A 112 -6.43 -7.88 -1.79
CA HIS A 112 -6.82 -9.20 -2.27
C HIS A 112 -5.79 -10.29 -1.91
N PHE A 113 -4.51 -9.93 -1.78
CA PHE A 113 -3.41 -10.85 -1.45
C PHE A 113 -3.27 -12.09 -2.35
N ASN A 114 -3.92 -12.12 -3.53
CA ASN A 114 -3.81 -13.17 -4.55
C ASN A 114 -2.38 -13.72 -4.77
N PRO A 115 -1.31 -12.90 -4.84
CA PRO A 115 0.07 -13.42 -5.02
C PRO A 115 0.55 -14.33 -3.88
N LEU A 116 -0.10 -14.26 -2.70
CA LEU A 116 0.24 -15.06 -1.52
C LEU A 116 -0.49 -16.41 -1.47
N SER A 117 -1.30 -16.74 -2.47
CA SER A 117 -2.06 -18.00 -2.55
C SER A 117 -1.20 -19.26 -2.50
N LYS A 118 0.08 -19.15 -2.85
CA LYS A 118 1.07 -20.25 -2.81
C LYS A 118 1.56 -20.63 -1.40
N TYR A 119 1.30 -19.80 -0.40
CA TYR A 119 1.75 -20.04 0.99
C TYR A 119 0.67 -20.73 1.81
N SER A 120 1.07 -21.46 2.86
CA SER A 120 0.13 -22.02 3.84
C SER A 120 -0.58 -20.90 4.61
N GLU A 121 -1.75 -21.19 5.18
CA GLU A 121 -2.57 -20.17 5.87
C GLU A 121 -1.79 -19.39 6.93
N ASN A 122 -1.08 -20.11 7.81
CA ASN A 122 -0.33 -19.49 8.90
C ASN A 122 0.77 -18.55 8.39
N ILE A 123 1.48 -18.95 7.33
CA ILE A 123 2.52 -18.12 6.72
C ILE A 123 1.88 -16.91 6.03
N ARG A 124 0.79 -17.15 5.29
CA ARG A 124 0.06 -16.11 4.57
C ARG A 124 -0.47 -15.05 5.53
N GLU A 125 -1.02 -15.44 6.67
CA GLU A 125 -1.50 -14.51 7.68
C GLU A 125 -0.37 -13.65 8.26
N GLY A 126 0.78 -14.25 8.57
CA GLY A 126 1.97 -13.49 8.99
C GLY A 126 2.44 -12.49 7.94
N ILE A 127 2.44 -12.88 6.65
CA ILE A 127 2.82 -11.98 5.56
C ILE A 127 1.81 -10.83 5.40
N LYS A 128 0.50 -11.11 5.48
CA LYS A 128 -0.56 -10.09 5.45
C LYS A 128 -0.35 -9.04 6.53
N GLN A 129 -0.10 -9.47 7.77
CA GLN A 129 0.21 -8.57 8.89
C GLN A 129 1.45 -7.71 8.61
N GLY A 130 2.50 -8.31 8.03
CA GLY A 130 3.69 -7.59 7.60
C GLY A 130 3.38 -6.47 6.60
N TYR A 131 2.53 -6.75 5.59
CA TYR A 131 2.08 -5.73 4.64
C TYR A 131 1.27 -4.62 5.29
N ASP A 132 0.37 -4.95 6.24
CA ASP A 132 -0.41 -3.89 6.91
C ASP A 132 0.49 -2.95 7.72
N ILE A 133 1.49 -3.50 8.42
CA ILE A 133 2.47 -2.70 9.16
C ILE A 133 3.31 -1.86 8.20
N ALA A 134 3.74 -2.42 7.07
CA ALA A 134 4.48 -1.70 6.05
C ALA A 134 3.64 -0.56 5.45
N PHE A 135 2.34 -0.78 5.20
CA PHE A 135 1.41 0.23 4.72
C PHE A 135 1.25 1.37 5.73
N VAL A 136 1.08 1.05 7.02
CA VAL A 136 1.06 2.04 8.10
C VAL A 136 2.32 2.90 8.09
N LYS A 137 3.50 2.28 7.91
CA LYS A 137 4.78 3.00 7.84
C LYS A 137 4.93 3.85 6.58
N LEU A 138 4.39 3.41 5.46
CA LEU A 138 4.33 4.20 4.23
C LEU A 138 3.51 5.47 4.44
N VAL A 139 2.30 5.34 5.00
CA VAL A 139 1.42 6.49 5.29
C VAL A 139 2.05 7.44 6.31
N GLU A 140 2.71 6.91 7.34
CA GLU A 140 3.45 7.71 8.33
C GLU A 140 4.60 8.50 7.69
N ARG A 141 5.36 7.92 6.75
CA ARG A 141 6.42 8.63 6.01
C ARG A 141 5.88 9.85 5.28
N PHE A 142 4.69 9.76 4.67
CA PHE A 142 4.06 10.89 3.97
C PHE A 142 3.60 12.04 4.88
N GLN A 143 3.44 11.79 6.17
CA GLN A 143 3.20 12.84 7.16
C GLN A 143 4.50 13.55 7.57
N ASN A 144 5.63 12.85 7.48
CA ASN A 144 6.94 13.31 7.97
C ASN A 144 7.83 13.95 6.90
N PHE A 145 7.45 13.91 5.61
CA PHE A 145 8.18 14.64 4.56
C PHE A 145 8.06 16.15 4.75
N ALA A 146 9.02 16.71 5.49
CA ALA A 146 9.19 18.14 5.68
C ALA A 146 10.19 18.76 4.69
N ASP A 147 11.23 18.01 4.31
CA ASP A 147 12.28 18.48 3.40
C ASP A 147 12.05 18.04 1.94
N PRO A 148 11.90 18.98 1.00
CA PRO A 148 11.75 18.70 -0.43
C PRO A 148 12.90 17.91 -1.07
N ALA A 149 14.15 18.19 -0.68
CA ALA A 149 15.31 17.58 -1.30
C ALA A 149 15.37 16.08 -0.97
N THR A 150 15.15 15.74 0.31
CA THR A 150 15.01 14.36 0.77
C THR A 150 13.85 13.65 0.08
N PHE A 151 12.69 14.30 -0.04
CA PHE A 151 11.54 13.72 -0.74
C PHE A 151 11.86 13.39 -2.21
N LEU A 152 12.47 14.32 -2.95
CA LEU A 152 12.79 14.13 -4.36
C LEU A 152 13.79 12.98 -4.58
N ALA A 153 14.72 12.77 -3.63
CA ALA A 153 15.66 11.66 -3.69
C ALA A 153 14.99 10.28 -3.55
N GLU A 154 13.82 10.19 -2.89
CA GLU A 154 13.10 8.94 -2.64
C GLU A 154 11.99 8.64 -3.66
N VAL A 155 11.74 9.54 -4.63
CA VAL A 155 10.61 9.42 -5.58
C VAL A 155 10.59 8.10 -6.35
N GLU A 156 11.75 7.61 -6.81
CA GLU A 156 11.80 6.36 -7.57
C GLU A 156 11.49 5.14 -6.69
N ASP A 157 12.00 5.13 -5.47
CA ASP A 157 11.78 4.04 -4.52
C ASP A 157 10.33 4.01 -4.02
N LEU A 158 9.74 5.17 -3.74
CA LEU A 158 8.32 5.26 -3.40
C LEU A 158 7.42 4.76 -4.55
N ASN A 159 7.76 5.07 -5.80
CA ASN A 159 7.00 4.55 -6.95
C ASN A 159 7.13 3.03 -7.10
N ARG A 160 8.28 2.44 -6.74
CA ARG A 160 8.47 1.00 -6.71
C ARG A 160 7.61 0.37 -5.60
N GLU A 161 7.68 0.93 -4.41
CA GLU A 161 6.91 0.48 -3.25
C GLU A 161 5.40 0.55 -3.51
N PHE A 162 4.91 1.60 -4.19
CA PHE A 162 3.51 1.68 -4.62
C PHE A 162 3.08 0.50 -5.49
N LYS A 163 3.93 0.07 -6.44
CA LYS A 163 3.59 -1.07 -7.31
C LYS A 163 3.47 -2.37 -6.52
N GLU A 164 4.34 -2.58 -5.54
CA GLU A 164 4.31 -3.76 -4.68
C GLU A 164 3.01 -3.84 -3.87
N PHE A 165 2.57 -2.70 -3.30
CA PHE A 165 1.31 -2.61 -2.58
C PHE A 165 0.09 -2.80 -3.49
N GLU A 166 0.10 -2.22 -4.69
CA GLU A 166 -0.98 -2.40 -5.68
C GLU A 166 -1.06 -3.85 -6.16
N GLU A 167 0.07 -4.54 -6.32
CA GLU A 167 0.12 -5.94 -6.74
C GLU A 167 -0.56 -6.88 -5.73
N VAL A 168 -0.53 -6.55 -4.43
CA VAL A 168 -1.25 -7.31 -3.39
C VAL A 168 -2.63 -6.73 -3.07
N GLY A 169 -3.01 -5.64 -3.73
CA GLY A 169 -4.39 -5.11 -3.77
C GLY A 169 -4.69 -3.94 -2.83
N TYR A 170 -3.70 -3.24 -2.31
CA TYR A 170 -3.96 -2.02 -1.53
C TYR A 170 -4.48 -0.88 -2.42
N ASP A 171 -5.44 -0.13 -1.92
CA ASP A 171 -5.89 1.12 -2.53
C ASP A 171 -4.98 2.27 -2.09
N LEU A 172 -4.13 2.70 -3.03
CA LEU A 172 -3.19 3.80 -2.82
C LEU A 172 -3.71 5.15 -3.32
N THR A 173 -4.97 5.28 -3.71
CA THR A 173 -5.50 6.50 -4.36
C THR A 173 -5.16 7.76 -3.56
N LYS A 174 -5.53 7.80 -2.28
CA LYS A 174 -5.28 8.97 -1.41
C LYS A 174 -3.79 9.17 -1.09
N VAL A 175 -3.02 8.08 -1.01
CA VAL A 175 -1.56 8.15 -0.75
C VAL A 175 -0.84 8.75 -1.97
N LYS A 176 -1.22 8.33 -3.18
CA LYS A 176 -0.71 8.86 -4.45
C LYS A 176 -1.10 10.32 -4.67
N GLU A 177 -2.32 10.72 -4.29
CA GLU A 177 -2.72 12.13 -4.30
C GLU A 177 -1.78 12.97 -3.42
N ARG A 178 -1.52 12.55 -2.18
CA ARG A 178 -0.58 13.23 -1.28
C ARG A 178 0.84 13.27 -1.85
N PHE A 179 1.31 12.15 -2.40
CA PHE A 179 2.61 12.05 -3.06
C PHE A 179 2.74 13.08 -4.20
N ASN A 180 1.73 13.18 -5.08
CA ASN A 180 1.75 14.12 -6.20
C ASN A 180 1.78 15.58 -5.73
N LEU A 181 1.04 15.91 -4.66
CA LEU A 181 1.08 17.25 -4.06
C LEU A 181 2.45 17.60 -3.49
N LEU A 182 3.10 16.65 -2.79
CA LEU A 182 4.45 16.84 -2.26
C LEU A 182 5.48 16.99 -3.37
N LYS A 183 5.36 16.17 -4.43
CA LYS A 183 6.22 16.26 -5.61
C LYS A 183 6.14 17.61 -6.29
N LEU A 184 4.92 18.09 -6.55
CA LEU A 184 4.71 19.40 -7.15
C LEU A 184 5.32 20.52 -6.31
N ARG A 185 5.11 20.49 -4.98
CA ARG A 185 5.71 21.48 -4.07
C ARG A 185 7.24 21.43 -4.11
N ALA A 186 7.80 20.23 -4.11
CA ALA A 186 9.25 20.06 -4.06
C ALA A 186 9.94 20.51 -5.35
N GLU A 187 9.33 20.24 -6.50
CA GLU A 187 9.80 20.72 -7.80
C GLU A 187 9.76 22.25 -7.88
N GLN A 188 8.68 22.88 -7.39
CA GLN A 188 8.59 24.33 -7.29
C GLN A 188 9.70 24.91 -6.42
N GLU A 189 9.92 24.37 -5.21
CA GLU A 189 10.95 24.92 -4.32
C GLU A 189 12.38 24.78 -4.89
N LYS A 190 12.64 23.71 -5.65
CA LYS A 190 13.91 23.54 -6.35
C LYS A 190 14.13 24.65 -7.39
N GLU A 191 13.12 24.95 -8.20
CA GLU A 191 13.21 25.98 -9.23
C GLU A 191 13.50 27.37 -8.65
N TRP A 192 12.95 27.70 -7.48
CA TRP A 192 13.20 28.98 -6.81
C TRP A 192 14.59 29.10 -6.16
N LYS A 193 15.25 27.97 -5.88
CA LYS A 193 16.61 27.95 -5.30
C LYS A 193 17.71 27.98 -6.36
N ASP A 194 17.38 27.64 -7.60
CA ASP A 194 18.31 27.63 -8.74
C ASP A 194 18.33 28.97 -9.52
N VAL A 195 17.54 29.98 -9.08
CA VAL A 195 17.50 31.37 -9.61
C VAL A 195 18.26 32.32 -8.69
#